data_AF-A0A2R9SVS6-F1
#
_entry.id   AF-A0A2R9SVS6-F1
#
_cell.length_a   1.000
_cell.length_b   1.000
_cell.length_c   1.000
_cell.angle_alpha   90.00
_cell.angle_beta   90.00
_cell.angle_gamma   90.00
#
_symmetry.space_group_name_H-M   'P 1'
#
loop_
_entity.id
_entity.type
_entity.pdbx_description
1 polymer ?
#
loop_
_entity_poly.entity_id
_entity_poly.type
_entity_poly.pdbx_seq_one_letter_code
_entity_poly.pdbx_strand_id
1 'polypeptide(L)'
;MLESLSIGIVFILYGLVLFLLPPKSSKSFYAYKTTSSLKNERNFKAANAYVSLLLMVFGVILLLIARLTGHFLTTGIATFIVFILDLYSG
;
A
#
# COMPACT_ATOMS: atom_id res chain seq x y z
N MET A 1 -0.09 21.79 -4.73
CA MET A 1 -1.37 21.15 -4.35
C MET A 1 -1.65 19.87 -5.14
N LEU A 2 -1.42 19.81 -6.46
CA LEU A 2 -1.59 18.57 -7.25
C LEU A 2 -0.53 17.50 -6.89
N GLU A 3 0.73 17.92 -6.72
CA GLU A 3 1.87 17.05 -6.38
C GLU A 3 1.70 16.29 -5.06
N SER A 4 0.94 16.83 -4.11
CA SER A 4 0.68 16.18 -2.82
C SER A 4 -0.41 15.09 -2.91
N LEU A 5 -1.28 15.15 -3.92
CA LEU A 5 -2.36 14.18 -4.12
C LEU A 5 -1.93 12.97 -4.94
N SER A 6 -0.91 13.14 -5.79
CA SER A 6 -0.41 12.06 -6.67
C SER A 6 0.05 10.83 -5.87
N ILE A 7 0.69 11.03 -4.71
CA ILE A 7 1.15 9.93 -3.84
C ILE A 7 -0.03 9.06 -3.38
N GLY A 8 -1.08 9.68 -2.85
CA GLY A 8 -2.27 8.94 -2.40
C GLY A 8 -2.97 8.21 -3.55
N ILE A 9 -3.07 8.84 -4.73
CA ILE A 9 -3.64 8.22 -5.94
C ILE A 9 -2.83 6.98 -6.35
N VAL A 10 -1.49 7.06 -6.36
CA VAL A 10 -0.62 5.93 -6.72
C VAL A 10 -0.84 4.74 -5.77
N PHE A 11 -0.96 4.98 -4.47
CA PHE A 11 -1.23 3.93 -3.49
C PHE A 11 -2.61 3.26 -3.71
N ILE A 12 -3.65 4.06 -3.98
CA ILE A 12 -4.98 3.52 -4.30
C ILE A 12 -4.94 2.70 -5.58
N LEU A 13 -4.33 3.23 -6.66
CA LEU A 13 -4.23 2.51 -7.93
C LEU A 13 -3.45 1.21 -7.79
N TYR A 14 -2.32 1.23 -7.06
CA TYR A 14 -1.52 0.03 -6.84
C TYR A 14 -2.27 -1.01 -5.99
N GLY A 15 -2.94 -0.59 -4.91
CA GLY A 15 -3.79 -1.47 -4.11
C GLY A 15 -4.96 -2.05 -4.91
N LEU A 16 -5.56 -1.24 -5.78
CA LEU A 16 -6.64 -1.65 -6.67
C LEU A 16 -6.17 -2.69 -7.69
N VAL A 17 -5.01 -2.47 -8.33
CA VAL A 17 -4.39 -3.44 -9.24
C VAL A 17 -4.10 -4.75 -8.51
N LEU A 18 -3.56 -4.69 -7.28
CA LEU A 18 -3.26 -5.88 -6.48
C LEU A 18 -4.53 -6.64 -6.06
N PHE A 19 -5.65 -5.93 -5.88
CA PHE A 19 -6.95 -6.52 -5.54
C PHE A 19 -7.67 -7.15 -6.75
N LEU A 20 -7.68 -6.48 -7.90
CA LEU A 20 -8.31 -6.97 -9.14
C LEU A 20 -7.47 -8.05 -9.82
N LEU A 21 -6.15 -7.90 -9.81
CA LEU A 21 -5.20 -8.82 -10.43
C LEU A 21 -4.26 -9.41 -9.36
N PRO A 22 -4.82 -10.17 -8.40
CA PRO A 22 -4.02 -10.74 -7.33
C PRO A 22 -2.93 -11.62 -7.93
N PRO A 23 -1.69 -11.51 -7.40
CA PRO A 23 -0.57 -12.26 -7.93
C PRO A 23 -0.86 -13.75 -7.82
N LYS A 24 -0.77 -14.47 -8.94
CA LYS A 24 -1.11 -15.90 -9.02
C LYS A 24 -0.05 -16.82 -8.41
N SER A 25 1.16 -16.31 -8.18
CA SER A 25 2.30 -17.09 -7.69
C SER A 25 3.30 -16.20 -6.94
N SER A 26 4.06 -16.80 -6.02
CA SER A 26 5.14 -16.13 -5.29
C SER A 26 6.30 -15.66 -6.19
N LYS A 27 6.40 -16.17 -7.43
CA LYS A 27 7.39 -15.69 -8.40
C LYS A 27 7.03 -14.33 -9.02
N SER A 28 5.80 -13.85 -8.85
CA SER A 28 5.41 -12.54 -9.38
C SER A 28 6.25 -11.41 -8.75
N PHE A 29 6.64 -10.42 -9.56
CA PHE A 29 7.51 -9.32 -9.09
C PHE A 29 6.76 -8.36 -8.15
N TYR A 30 5.45 -8.17 -8.38
CA TYR A 30 4.59 -7.25 -7.63
C TYR A 30 3.90 -7.93 -6.43
N ALA A 31 4.22 -9.20 -6.16
CA ALA A 31 3.65 -9.94 -5.04
C ALA A 31 4.29 -9.53 -3.71
N TYR A 32 3.45 -9.45 -2.67
CA TYR A 32 3.91 -9.29 -1.30
C TYR A 32 4.48 -10.60 -0.75
N LYS A 33 5.76 -10.57 -0.40
CA LYS A 33 6.55 -11.74 0.03
C LYS A 33 7.14 -11.49 1.40
N THR A 34 6.55 -12.14 2.40
CA THR A 34 7.15 -12.29 3.74
C THR A 34 7.34 -13.76 4.03
N THR A 35 8.23 -14.10 4.95
CA THR A 35 8.45 -15.49 5.41
C THR A 35 7.14 -16.13 5.88
N SER A 36 6.24 -15.36 6.48
CA SER A 36 4.89 -15.77 6.90
C SER A 36 3.93 -15.97 5.73
N SER A 37 3.97 -15.09 4.71
CA SER A 37 3.15 -15.16 3.49
C SER A 37 3.50 -16.38 2.62
N LEU A 38 4.79 -16.76 2.55
CA LEU A 38 5.26 -17.84 1.68
C LEU A 38 5.08 -19.25 2.25
N LYS A 39 4.56 -19.41 3.48
CA LYS A 39 4.40 -20.74 4.12
C LYS A 39 3.45 -21.67 3.37
N ASN A 40 2.38 -21.13 2.78
CA ASN A 40 1.42 -21.89 2.00
C ASN A 40 0.65 -20.95 1.04
N GLU A 41 0.03 -21.50 -0.01
CA GLU A 41 -0.69 -20.70 -1.01
C GLU A 41 -1.87 -19.91 -0.43
N ARG A 42 -2.53 -20.46 0.60
CA ARG A 42 -3.65 -19.80 1.28
C ARG A 42 -3.19 -18.54 2.02
N ASN A 43 -2.06 -18.60 2.72
CA ASN A 43 -1.43 -17.50 3.43
C ASN A 43 -0.93 -16.46 2.43
N PHE A 44 -0.34 -16.91 1.32
CA PHE A 44 0.09 -16.02 0.25
C PHE A 44 -1.08 -15.23 -0.31
N LYS A 45 -2.20 -15.88 -0.61
CA LYS A 45 -3.42 -15.22 -1.12
C LYS A 45 -4.02 -14.27 -0.06
N ALA A 46 -4.09 -14.69 1.20
CA ALA A 46 -4.61 -13.88 2.29
C ALA A 46 -3.74 -12.64 2.55
N ALA A 47 -2.42 -12.79 2.55
CA ALA A 47 -1.48 -11.69 2.76
C ALA A 47 -1.54 -10.67 1.63
N ASN A 48 -1.58 -11.12 0.37
CA ASN A 48 -1.71 -10.20 -0.78
C ASN A 48 -3.07 -9.49 -0.80
N ALA A 49 -4.16 -10.18 -0.43
CA ALA A 49 -5.47 -9.55 -0.29
C ALA A 49 -5.47 -8.51 0.84
N TYR A 50 -4.89 -8.82 2.00
CA TYR A 50 -4.75 -7.88 3.12
C TYR A 50 -3.94 -6.65 2.72
N VAL A 51 -2.78 -6.83 2.10
CA VAL A 51 -1.92 -5.72 1.63
C VAL A 51 -2.62 -4.87 0.57
N SER A 52 -3.38 -5.48 -0.34
CA SER A 52 -4.15 -4.72 -1.33
C SER A 52 -5.15 -3.76 -0.69
N LEU A 53 -5.83 -4.21 0.36
CA LEU A 53 -6.79 -3.41 1.11
C LEU A 53 -6.09 -2.34 1.95
N LEU A 54 -4.97 -2.70 2.59
CA LEU A 54 -4.14 -1.79 3.37
C LEU A 54 -3.61 -0.63 2.51
N LEU A 55 -3.12 -0.91 1.30
CA LEU A 55 -2.68 0.09 0.33
C LEU A 55 -3.79 1.05 -0.08
N MET A 56 -5.00 0.53 -0.33
CA MET A 56 -6.16 1.36 -0.65
C MET A 56 -6.55 2.27 0.53
N VAL A 57 -6.58 1.74 1.76
CA VAL A 57 -6.90 2.52 2.97
C VAL A 57 -5.85 3.60 3.21
N PHE A 58 -4.56 3.27 3.15
CA PHE A 58 -3.49 4.26 3.30
C PHE A 58 -3.51 5.31 2.21
N GLY A 59 -3.79 4.93 0.96
CA GLY A 59 -3.94 5.88 -0.14
C GLY A 59 -5.07 6.90 0.12
N VAL A 60 -6.22 6.45 0.65
CA VAL A 60 -7.32 7.35 1.05
C VAL A 60 -6.91 8.27 2.20
N ILE A 61 -6.23 7.75 3.22
CA ILE A 61 -5.74 8.55 4.36
C ILE A 61 -4.75 9.62 3.88
N LEU A 62 -3.82 9.24 3.00
CA LEU A 62 -2.85 10.17 2.41
C LEU A 62 -3.53 11.26 1.57
N LEU A 63 -4.59 10.92 0.83
CA LEU A 63 -5.40 11.91 0.11
C LEU A 63 -6.10 12.89 1.05
N LEU A 64 -6.65 12.41 2.17
CA LEU A 64 -7.28 13.27 3.16
C LEU A 64 -6.24 14.22 3.80
N ILE A 65 -5.08 13.71 4.18
CA ILE A 65 -3.97 14.52 4.73
C ILE A 65 -3.50 15.55 3.69
N ALA A 66 -3.30 15.13 2.45
CA ALA A 66 -2.90 16.01 1.35
C ALA A 66 -3.93 17.12 1.10
N ARG A 67 -5.23 16.80 1.19
CA ARG A 67 -6.31 17.76 1.01
C ARG A 67 -6.40 18.76 2.15
N LEU A 68 -6.18 18.32 3.39
CA LEU A 68 -6.26 19.16 4.60
C LEU A 68 -5.03 20.05 4.77
N THR A 69 -3.83 19.54 4.52
CA THR A 69 -2.59 20.29 4.76
C THR A 69 -2.16 21.12 3.56
N GLY A 70 -2.35 20.63 2.32
CA GLY A 70 -1.95 21.33 1.09
C GLY A 70 -0.44 21.49 0.87
N HIS A 71 0.40 21.11 1.84
CA HIS A 71 1.86 21.15 1.81
C HIS A 71 2.47 19.78 1.49
N PHE A 72 3.33 19.74 0.47
CA PHE A 72 4.01 18.53 -0.01
C PHE A 72 4.93 17.88 1.04
N LEU A 73 5.61 18.69 1.86
CA LEU A 73 6.55 18.20 2.87
C LEU A 73 5.85 17.35 3.94
N THR A 74 4.67 17.79 4.39
CA THR A 74 3.87 17.08 5.40
C THR A 74 3.35 15.76 4.87
N THR A 75 2.89 15.71 3.61
CA THR A 75 2.47 14.46 2.97
C THR A 75 3.63 13.49 2.76
N GLY A 76 4.83 14.00 2.47
CA GLY A 76 6.05 13.19 2.38
C GLY A 76 6.40 12.54 3.72
N ILE A 77 6.39 13.32 4.81
CA ILE A 77 6.65 12.82 6.17
C ILE A 77 5.60 11.77 6.57
N ALA A 78 4.32 12.03 6.31
CA ALA A 78 3.24 11.07 6.61
C ALA A 78 3.43 9.73 5.88
N THR A 79 3.82 9.78 4.60
CA THR A 79 4.12 8.58 3.81
C THR A 79 5.30 7.80 4.41
N PHE A 80 6.34 8.50 4.87
CA PHE A 80 7.51 7.88 5.49
C PHE A 80 7.16 7.18 6.81
N ILE A 81 6.30 7.80 7.62
CA ILE A 81 5.79 7.20 8.86
C ILE A 81 4.97 5.94 8.55
N VAL A 82 4.05 6.01 7.57
CA VAL A 82 3.27 4.83 7.15
C VAL A 82 4.19 3.70 6.70
N PHE A 83 5.22 4.00 5.92
CA PHE A 83 6.17 2.99 5.46
C PHE A 83 6.95 2.33 6.61
N ILE A 84 7.38 3.11 7.62
CA ILE A 84 8.04 2.57 8.81
C ILE A 84 7.08 1.69 9.62
N LEU A 85 5.82 2.11 9.79
CA LEU A 85 4.82 1.32 10.51
C LEU A 85 4.54 0.00 9.81
N ASP A 86 4.45 0.02 8.47
CA ASP A 86 4.25 -1.19 7.67
C ASP A 86 5.45 -2.15 7.84
N LEU A 87 6.68 -1.61 7.88
CA LEU A 87 7.92 -2.38 8.12
C LEU A 87 7.96 -3.04 9.51
N TYR A 88 7.42 -2.37 10.53
CA TYR A 88 7.34 -2.91 11.89
C TYR A 88 6.21 -3.91 12.08
N SER A 89 5.18 -3.86 11.22
CA SER A 89 4.01 -4.74 11.30
C SER A 89 4.17 -6.09 10.61
N GLY A 90 5.23 -6.26 9.80
CA GLY A 90 5.50 -7.43 8.95
C GLY A 90 6.39 -8.50 9.57
#